data_AF-A0A3C1WY77-F1
#
_entry.id   AF-A0A3C1WY77-F1
#
_cell.length_a   1.000
_cell.length_b   1.000
_cell.length_c   1.000
_cell.angle_alpha   90.00
_cell.angle_beta   90.00
_cell.angle_gamma   90.00
#
_symmetry.space_group_name_H-M   'P 1'
#
loop_
_entity.id
_entity.type
_entity.pdbx_description
1 polymer ?
#
loop_
_entity_poly.entity_id
_entity_poly.type
_entity_poly.pdbx_seq_one_letter_code
_entity_poly.pdbx_strand_id
1 'polypeptide(L)'
;MTKKVAVIGGGIVGCITSFFLVEKGYEVTLVDQNAIGQEASWAGAGILSPLLPWNYQDTVNNLCFGSADFYKQLSETLKKDTGIDPEWIESGMLIYDIHEKNHAISWCQKNHIEIQEVQIEKIPYLLLPHVAQIRNPRLLKALKIYLTKNNVAMMEHQKVKPISDS
;
A
#
# COMPACT_ATOMS: atom_id res chain seq x y z
N MET A 1 9.96 22.05 21.47
CA MET A 1 10.63 20.73 21.56
C MET A 1 9.98 19.80 20.56
N THR A 2 10.76 19.10 19.75
CA THR A 2 10.26 18.07 18.84
C THR A 2 9.79 16.86 19.65
N LYS A 3 8.61 16.31 19.32
CA LYS A 3 8.09 15.10 19.97
C LYS A 3 8.77 13.86 19.38
N LYS A 4 9.10 12.90 20.24
CA LYS A 4 9.72 11.62 19.84
C LYS A 4 8.67 10.53 19.72
N VAL A 5 8.77 9.69 18.69
CA VAL A 5 7.88 8.55 18.47
C VAL A 5 8.70 7.32 18.08
N ALA A 6 8.44 6.20 18.76
CA ALA A 6 8.95 4.89 18.34
C ALA A 6 7.85 4.13 17.58
N VAL A 7 8.18 3.64 16.39
CA VAL A 7 7.30 2.80 15.57
C VAL A 7 7.86 1.38 15.61
N ILE A 8 7.03 0.42 16.01
CA ILE A 8 7.40 -1.00 16.14
C ILE A 8 6.84 -1.76 14.94
N GLY A 9 7.72 -2.40 14.16
CA GLY A 9 7.42 -3.09 12.91
C GLY A 9 7.85 -2.27 11.69
N GLY A 10 8.90 -2.71 11.01
CA GLY A 10 9.50 -2.17 9.80
C GLY A 10 8.89 -2.70 8.50
N GLY A 11 7.69 -3.27 8.54
CA GLY A 11 6.90 -3.56 7.34
C GLY A 11 6.36 -2.29 6.66
N ILE A 12 5.55 -2.45 5.61
CA ILE A 12 4.99 -1.33 4.85
C ILE A 12 4.20 -0.35 5.73
N VAL A 13 3.38 -0.86 6.66
CA VAL A 13 2.57 -0.04 7.56
C VAL A 13 3.46 0.86 8.44
N GLY A 14 4.51 0.31 9.05
CA GLY A 14 5.41 1.09 9.89
C GLY A 14 6.29 2.06 9.09
N CYS A 15 6.68 1.69 7.86
CA CYS A 15 7.39 2.60 6.97
C CYS A 15 6.52 3.80 6.56
N ILE A 16 5.27 3.58 6.15
CA ILE A 16 4.33 4.65 5.79
C ILE A 16 3.95 5.50 7.02
N THR A 17 3.77 4.86 8.19
CA THR A 17 3.54 5.59 9.44
C THR A 17 4.72 6.52 9.75
N SER A 18 5.96 6.02 9.62
CA SER A 18 7.17 6.82 9.83
C SER A 18 7.28 7.96 8.82
N PHE A 19 6.94 7.71 7.55
CA PHE A 19 6.90 8.73 6.50
C PHE A 19 6.01 9.92 6.92
N PHE A 20 4.76 9.66 7.32
CA PHE A 20 3.85 10.73 7.74
C PHE A 20 4.26 11.42 9.05
N LEU A 21 4.86 10.69 9.99
CA LEU A 21 5.34 11.28 11.24
C LEU A 21 6.51 12.24 10.99
N VAL A 22 7.43 11.88 10.09
CA VAL A 22 8.52 12.75 9.65
C VAL A 22 7.97 14.02 8.99
N GLU A 23 6.99 13.91 8.09
CA GLU A 23 6.37 15.07 7.44
C GLU A 23 5.71 16.02 8.45
N LYS A 24 5.21 15.49 9.57
CA LYS A 24 4.65 16.27 10.68
C LYS A 24 5.71 16.80 11.66
N GLY A 25 7.00 16.61 11.38
CA GLY A 25 8.12 17.14 12.15
C GLY A 25 8.43 16.37 13.43
N TYR A 26 8.05 15.10 13.54
CA TYR A 26 8.41 14.25 14.67
C TYR A 26 9.82 13.67 14.51
N GLU A 27 10.48 13.40 15.65
CA GLU A 27 11.70 12.59 15.68
C GLU A 27 11.30 11.11 15.80
N VAL A 28 11.61 10.32 14.77
CA VAL A 28 11.09 8.96 14.63
C VAL A 28 12.20 7.92 14.76
N THR A 29 11.94 6.89 15.56
CA THR A 29 12.73 5.66 15.59
C THR A 29 11.88 4.50 15.08
N LEU A 30 12.33 3.83 14.02
CA LEU A 30 11.68 2.64 13.46
C LEU A 30 12.43 1.40 13.93
N VAL A 31 11.72 0.49 14.60
CA VAL A 31 12.29 -0.72 15.22
C VAL A 31 11.68 -1.96 14.57
N ASP A 32 12.52 -2.92 14.15
CA ASP A 32 12.07 -4.22 13.65
C ASP A 32 12.95 -5.35 14.22
N GLN A 33 12.33 -6.52 14.46
CA GLN A 33 13.04 -7.71 14.95
C GLN A 33 13.93 -8.36 13.88
N ASN A 34 13.71 -8.03 12.61
CA ASN A 34 14.45 -8.42 11.43
C ASN A 34 14.96 -7.16 10.71
N ALA A 35 15.29 -7.26 9.43
CA ALA A 35 15.55 -6.08 8.62
C ALA A 35 14.24 -5.46 8.12
N ILE A 36 14.22 -4.14 8.03
CA ILE A 36 13.11 -3.33 7.54
C ILE A 36 12.76 -3.74 6.10
N GLY A 37 11.45 -3.83 5.84
CA GLY A 37 10.90 -4.15 4.53
C GLY A 37 11.00 -5.63 4.15
N GLN A 38 11.13 -6.54 5.12
CA GLN A 38 11.08 -7.98 4.89
C GLN A 38 9.68 -8.58 5.16
N GLU A 39 9.57 -9.90 5.04
CA GLU A 39 8.37 -10.70 5.31
C GLU A 39 7.17 -10.39 4.38
N ALA A 40 5.96 -10.29 4.95
CA ALA A 40 4.71 -10.17 4.20
C ALA A 40 4.66 -8.95 3.28
N SER A 41 5.28 -7.84 3.69
CA SER A 41 5.32 -6.62 2.89
C SER A 41 6.10 -6.82 1.60
N TRP A 42 7.14 -7.64 1.62
CA TRP A 42 7.95 -7.96 0.44
C TRP A 42 7.24 -8.96 -0.49
N ALA A 43 6.55 -9.95 0.10
CA ALA A 43 5.97 -11.08 -0.62
C ALA A 43 4.61 -10.80 -1.28
N GLY A 44 3.96 -9.67 -0.95
CA GLY A 44 2.66 -9.31 -1.53
C GLY A 44 2.70 -9.08 -3.05
N ALA A 45 1.58 -9.36 -3.71
CA ALA A 45 1.43 -9.21 -5.16
C ALA A 45 1.45 -7.74 -5.65
N GLY A 46 1.29 -6.78 -4.74
CA GLY A 46 1.37 -5.35 -5.05
C GLY A 46 0.11 -4.76 -5.69
N ILE A 47 -1.03 -5.44 -5.63
CA ILE A 47 -2.30 -4.94 -6.17
C ILE A 47 -2.86 -3.84 -5.24
N LEU A 48 -3.19 -2.68 -5.80
CA LEU A 48 -3.73 -1.51 -5.09
C LEU A 48 -5.25 -1.43 -5.26
N SER A 49 -5.92 -2.46 -4.76
CA SER A 49 -7.38 -2.58 -4.75
C SER A 49 -7.78 -3.63 -3.71
N PRO A 50 -8.96 -3.51 -3.07
CA PRO A 50 -9.53 -4.59 -2.26
C PRO A 50 -9.93 -5.84 -3.09
N LEU A 51 -9.42 -6.00 -4.32
CA LEU A 51 -9.70 -7.07 -5.30
C LEU A 51 -11.16 -7.10 -5.76
N LEU A 52 -12.08 -7.56 -4.92
CA LEU A 52 -13.52 -7.65 -5.23
C LEU A 52 -14.29 -6.74 -4.27
N PRO A 53 -14.27 -5.41 -4.46
CA PRO A 53 -14.77 -4.46 -3.47
C PRO A 53 -16.25 -4.67 -3.08
N TRP A 54 -17.07 -5.21 -3.99
CA TRP A 54 -18.47 -5.56 -3.74
C TRP A 54 -18.69 -6.70 -2.74
N ASN A 55 -17.63 -7.42 -2.36
CA ASN A 55 -17.66 -8.46 -1.32
C ASN A 55 -17.26 -7.94 0.07
N TYR A 56 -16.89 -6.66 0.18
CA TYR A 56 -16.47 -6.04 1.44
C TYR A 56 -17.53 -5.09 1.98
N GLN A 57 -17.47 -4.85 3.29
CA GLN A 57 -18.27 -3.81 3.93
C GLN A 57 -17.82 -2.43 3.45
N ASP A 58 -18.79 -1.51 3.33
CA ASP A 58 -18.52 -0.12 2.92
C ASP A 58 -17.48 0.58 3.82
N THR A 59 -17.42 0.23 5.11
CA THR A 59 -16.40 0.75 6.04
C THR A 59 -14.97 0.38 5.63
N VAL A 60 -14.76 -0.83 5.11
CA VAL A 60 -13.46 -1.27 4.59
C VAL A 60 -13.15 -0.56 3.27
N ASN A 61 -14.12 -0.53 2.36
CA ASN A 61 -13.95 0.16 1.07
C ASN A 61 -13.62 1.64 1.24
N ASN A 62 -14.27 2.33 2.18
CA ASN A 62 -14.02 3.73 2.49
C ASN A 62 -12.58 3.99 2.98
N LEU A 63 -11.95 3.03 3.65
CA LEU A 63 -10.54 3.13 4.05
C LEU A 63 -9.59 2.87 2.87
N CYS A 64 -10.02 2.13 1.86
CA CYS A 64 -9.22 1.81 0.68
C CYS A 64 -9.36 2.84 -0.45
N PHE A 65 -10.48 3.57 -0.52
CA PHE A 65 -10.68 4.62 -1.52
C PHE A 65 -9.59 5.69 -1.42
N GLY A 66 -9.05 6.09 -2.58
CA GLY A 66 -7.93 7.02 -2.67
C GLY A 66 -6.55 6.41 -2.40
N SER A 67 -6.45 5.15 -1.97
CA SER A 67 -5.14 4.52 -1.70
C SER A 67 -4.26 4.41 -2.96
N ALA A 68 -4.84 4.10 -4.12
CA ALA A 68 -4.09 4.02 -5.37
C ALA A 68 -3.44 5.37 -5.76
N ASP A 69 -4.18 6.47 -5.62
CA ASP A 69 -3.67 7.83 -5.85
C ASP A 69 -2.59 8.22 -4.86
N PHE A 70 -2.77 7.87 -3.58
CA PHE A 70 -1.73 8.07 -2.56
C PHE A 70 -0.44 7.34 -2.96
N TYR A 71 -0.52 6.06 -3.35
CA TYR A 71 0.65 5.30 -3.75
C TYR A 71 1.29 5.82 -5.04
N LYS A 72 0.53 6.42 -5.96
CA LYS A 72 1.07 7.10 -7.13
C LYS A 72 1.93 8.31 -6.72
N GLN A 73 1.39 9.19 -5.88
CA GLN A 73 2.11 10.38 -5.39
C GLN A 73 3.34 10.00 -4.56
N LEU A 74 3.20 8.96 -3.72
CA LEU A 74 4.31 8.41 -2.96
C LEU A 74 5.39 7.87 -3.90
N SER A 75 5.01 7.13 -4.95
CA SER A 75 5.94 6.58 -5.94
C SER A 75 6.76 7.67 -6.63
N GLU A 76 6.11 8.77 -7.00
CA GLU A 76 6.78 9.95 -7.59
C GLU A 76 7.76 10.60 -6.62
N THR A 77 7.33 10.83 -5.37
CA THR A 77 8.17 11.38 -4.30
C THR A 77 9.40 10.49 -4.04
N LEU A 78 9.19 9.19 -3.87
CA LEU A 78 10.25 8.24 -3.60
C LEU A 78 11.23 8.15 -4.77
N LYS A 79 10.74 8.15 -6.02
CA LYS A 79 11.60 8.15 -7.21
C LYS A 79 12.48 9.41 -7.25
N LYS A 80 11.89 10.58 -7.00
CA LYS A 80 12.60 11.86 -6.97
C LYS A 80 13.70 11.88 -5.90
N ASP A 81 13.38 11.45 -4.69
CA ASP A 81 14.26 11.66 -3.54
C ASP A 81 15.28 10.53 -3.35
N THR A 82 15.01 9.34 -3.90
CA THR A 82 15.85 8.15 -3.72
C THR A 82 16.47 7.63 -5.02
N GLY A 83 15.94 8.04 -6.18
CA GLY A 83 16.31 7.50 -7.49
C GLY A 83 15.73 6.11 -7.77
N ILE A 84 15.00 5.51 -6.83
CA ILE A 84 14.38 4.19 -6.99
C ILE A 84 12.91 4.38 -7.31
N ASP A 85 12.52 4.03 -8.52
CA ASP A 85 11.12 3.98 -8.94
C ASP A 85 10.41 2.78 -8.31
N PRO A 86 9.34 2.94 -7.51
CA PRO A 86 8.52 1.82 -7.01
C PRO A 86 7.72 1.06 -8.08
N GLU A 87 7.70 1.52 -9.33
CA GLU A 87 6.99 0.92 -10.46
C GLU A 87 5.47 0.86 -10.22
N TRP A 88 4.86 2.01 -9.86
CA TRP A 88 3.41 2.15 -9.86
C TRP A 88 2.86 2.13 -11.29
N ILE A 89 1.88 1.27 -11.56
CA ILE A 89 1.31 1.07 -12.90
C ILE A 89 -0.21 0.91 -12.78
N GLU A 90 -0.98 1.70 -13.52
CA GLU A 90 -2.41 1.48 -13.73
C GLU A 90 -2.60 0.47 -14.87
N SER A 91 -2.62 -0.81 -14.50
CA SER A 91 -2.69 -1.92 -15.48
C SER A 91 -4.10 -2.46 -15.69
N GLY A 92 -5.06 -2.03 -14.86
CA GLY A 92 -6.37 -2.63 -14.76
C GLY A 92 -6.33 -4.02 -14.12
N MET A 93 -7.52 -4.59 -13.94
CA MET A 93 -7.71 -5.93 -13.40
C MET A 93 -8.84 -6.65 -14.12
N LEU A 94 -8.52 -7.78 -14.74
CA LEU A 94 -9.48 -8.70 -15.34
C LEU A 94 -9.91 -9.73 -14.32
N ILE A 95 -11.23 -9.93 -14.23
CA ILE A 95 -11.83 -10.84 -13.27
C ILE A 95 -12.60 -11.90 -14.06
N TYR A 96 -12.20 -13.15 -13.84
CA TYR A 96 -12.79 -14.35 -14.43
C TYR A 96 -13.84 -14.96 -13.48
N ASP A 97 -14.78 -15.72 -14.04
CA ASP A 97 -15.77 -16.54 -13.33
C ASP A 97 -16.56 -15.80 -12.23
N ILE A 98 -17.18 -14.68 -12.61
CA ILE A 98 -18.00 -13.93 -11.66
C ILE A 98 -19.39 -14.55 -11.58
N HIS A 99 -19.59 -15.40 -10.59
CA HIS A 99 -20.88 -15.99 -10.26
C HIS A 99 -21.97 -14.92 -9.97
N GLU A 100 -21.60 -13.73 -9.49
CA GLU A 100 -22.53 -12.63 -9.13
C GLU A 100 -22.32 -11.35 -9.96
N LYS A 101 -22.25 -11.48 -11.29
CA LYS A 101 -21.93 -10.37 -12.21
C LYS A 101 -22.80 -9.13 -11.99
N ASN A 102 -24.11 -9.32 -11.85
CA ASN A 102 -25.05 -8.21 -11.69
C ASN A 102 -24.85 -7.45 -10.37
N HIS A 103 -24.45 -8.15 -9.31
CA HIS A 103 -24.13 -7.53 -8.02
C HIS A 103 -22.88 -6.65 -8.14
N ALA A 104 -21.81 -7.18 -8.77
CA ALA A 104 -20.59 -6.44 -9.03
C ALA A 104 -20.85 -5.15 -9.83
N ILE A 105 -21.58 -5.25 -10.94
CA ILE A 105 -21.92 -4.10 -11.79
C ILE A 105 -22.75 -3.08 -11.02
N SER A 106 -23.78 -3.52 -10.30
CA SER A 106 -24.66 -2.61 -9.53
C SER A 106 -23.89 -1.88 -8.43
N TRP A 107 -22.98 -2.59 -7.73
CA TRP A 107 -22.13 -1.99 -6.71
C TRP A 107 -21.15 -0.99 -7.30
N CYS A 108 -20.51 -1.31 -8.43
CA CYS A 108 -19.60 -0.39 -9.12
C CYS A 108 -20.32 0.88 -9.59
N GLN A 109 -21.51 0.76 -10.18
CA GLN A 109 -22.34 1.90 -10.58
C GLN A 109 -22.70 2.80 -9.39
N LYS A 110 -23.15 2.22 -8.27
CA LYS A 110 -23.48 2.96 -7.05
C LYS A 110 -22.27 3.75 -6.52
N ASN A 111 -21.06 3.20 -6.64
CA ASN A 111 -19.83 3.79 -6.12
C ASN A 111 -19.04 4.58 -7.18
N HIS A 112 -19.62 4.81 -8.37
CA HIS A 112 -18.98 5.54 -9.48
C HIS A 112 -17.63 4.93 -9.92
N ILE A 113 -17.53 3.60 -9.86
CA ILE A 113 -16.35 2.85 -10.30
C ILE A 113 -16.62 2.32 -11.70
N GLU A 114 -15.72 2.61 -12.63
CA GLU A 114 -15.79 2.10 -13.99
C GLU A 114 -15.61 0.58 -14.00
N ILE A 115 -16.53 -0.10 -14.69
CA ILE A 115 -16.49 -1.54 -14.91
C ILE A 115 -16.97 -1.82 -16.33
N GLN A 116 -16.26 -2.70 -17.03
CA GLN A 116 -16.56 -3.07 -18.41
C GLN A 116 -16.74 -4.58 -18.54
N GLU A 117 -17.73 -5.01 -19.30
CA GLU A 117 -17.81 -6.39 -19.78
C GLU A 117 -16.94 -6.52 -21.04
N VAL A 118 -15.93 -7.38 -20.99
CA VAL A 118 -15.03 -7.63 -22.12
C VAL A 118 -14.98 -9.12 -22.46
N GLN A 119 -14.60 -9.43 -23.70
CA GLN A 119 -14.40 -10.80 -24.16
C GLN A 119 -12.99 -10.98 -24.72
N ILE A 120 -12.29 -12.01 -24.24
CA ILE A 120 -10.97 -12.41 -24.73
C ILE A 120 -11.08 -13.86 -25.15
N GLU A 121 -10.77 -14.17 -26.42
CA GLU A 121 -10.89 -15.53 -26.97
C GLU A 121 -12.27 -16.19 -26.74
N LYS A 122 -13.35 -15.38 -26.83
CA LYS A 122 -14.76 -15.76 -26.56
C LYS A 122 -15.09 -16.06 -25.09
N ILE A 123 -14.14 -15.86 -24.17
CA ILE A 123 -14.35 -15.98 -22.73
C ILE A 123 -14.74 -14.60 -22.17
N PRO A 124 -15.86 -14.48 -21.43
CA PRO A 124 -16.28 -13.21 -20.83
C PRO A 124 -15.51 -12.91 -19.54
N TYR A 125 -15.20 -11.63 -19.33
CA TYR A 125 -14.56 -11.09 -18.13
C TYR A 125 -15.26 -9.79 -17.70
N LEU A 126 -15.13 -9.45 -16.42
CA LEU A 126 -15.27 -8.05 -15.99
C LEU A 126 -13.89 -7.41 -15.91
N LEU A 127 -13.76 -6.21 -16.46
CA LEU A 127 -12.57 -5.38 -16.40
C LEU A 127 -12.84 -4.20 -15.46
N LEU A 128 -11.98 -4.04 -14.45
CA LEU A 128 -11.82 -2.81 -13.70
C LEU A 128 -10.58 -2.08 -14.26
N PRO A 129 -10.74 -1.09 -15.16
CA PRO A 129 -9.63 -0.56 -15.95
C PRO A 129 -8.63 0.26 -15.13
N HIS A 130 -9.07 0.85 -14.01
CA HIS A 130 -8.26 1.76 -13.19
C HIS A 130 -7.62 1.10 -11.95
N VAL A 131 -7.65 -0.23 -11.85
CA VAL A 131 -6.91 -0.92 -10.79
C VAL A 131 -5.41 -0.77 -11.05
N ALA A 132 -4.68 -0.31 -10.03
CA ALA A 132 -3.24 -0.13 -10.10
C ALA A 132 -2.49 -1.24 -9.36
N GLN A 133 -1.20 -1.33 -9.65
CA GLN A 133 -0.25 -2.18 -8.95
C GLN A 133 1.05 -1.43 -8.67
N ILE A 134 1.84 -1.94 -7.73
CA ILE A 134 3.14 -1.40 -7.34
C ILE A 134 4.11 -2.52 -7.00
N ARG A 135 5.41 -2.32 -7.23
CA ARG A 135 6.41 -3.36 -6.94
C ARG A 135 6.93 -3.26 -5.51
N ASN A 136 6.34 -4.08 -4.63
CA ASN A 136 6.65 -4.12 -3.20
C ASN A 136 8.16 -4.10 -2.85
N PRO A 137 9.04 -4.95 -3.42
CA PRO A 137 10.47 -4.91 -3.11
C PRO A 137 11.12 -3.55 -3.41
N ARG A 138 10.69 -2.86 -4.47
CA ARG A 138 11.22 -1.57 -4.87
C ARG A 138 10.65 -0.45 -4.01
N LEU A 139 9.34 -0.49 -3.73
CA LEU A 139 8.67 0.42 -2.80
C LEU A 139 9.36 0.41 -1.43
N LEU A 140 9.59 -0.76 -0.84
CA LEU A 140 10.21 -0.90 0.48
C LEU A 140 11.67 -0.44 0.48
N LYS A 141 12.42 -0.76 -0.58
CA LYS A 141 13.79 -0.28 -0.75
C LYS A 141 13.85 1.25 -0.85
N ALA A 142 12.95 1.84 -1.63
CA ALA A 142 12.87 3.29 -1.78
C ALA A 142 12.47 3.95 -0.44
N LEU A 143 11.44 3.44 0.24
CA LEU A 143 11.01 3.92 1.56
C LEU A 143 12.14 3.89 2.58
N LYS A 144 12.89 2.78 2.66
CA LYS A 144 14.03 2.68 3.58
C LYS A 144 15.04 3.80 3.33
N ILE A 145 15.45 4.01 2.07
CA ILE A 145 16.39 5.10 1.74
C ILE A 145 15.80 6.47 2.08
N TYR A 146 14.53 6.71 1.73
CA TYR A 146 13.84 7.97 2.03
C TYR A 146 13.83 8.26 3.54
N LEU A 147 13.44 7.28 4.36
CA LEU A 147 13.39 7.43 5.81
C LEU A 147 14.77 7.68 6.41
N THR A 148 15.82 6.97 5.94
CA THR A 148 17.20 7.23 6.39
C THR A 148 17.65 8.65 6.03
N LYS A 149 17.37 9.12 4.81
CA LYS A 149 17.70 10.49 4.38
C LYS A 149 16.98 11.56 5.21
N ASN A 150 15.81 11.23 5.74
CA ASN A 150 15.02 12.11 6.61
C ASN A 150 15.27 11.86 8.11
N ASN A 151 16.45 11.34 8.47
CA ASN A 151 16.92 11.19 9.85
C ASN A 151 16.06 10.27 10.73
N VAL A 152 15.32 9.32 10.14
CA VAL A 152 14.66 8.26 10.93
C VAL A 152 15.73 7.31 11.44
N ALA A 153 15.82 7.17 12.77
CA ALA A 153 16.68 6.18 13.39
C ALA A 153 16.15 4.78 13.11
N MET A 154 16.98 3.89 12.56
CA MET A 154 16.60 2.51 12.23
C MET A 154 17.25 1.53 13.19
N MET A 155 16.42 0.75 13.89
CA MET A 155 16.84 -0.31 14.79
C MET A 155 16.40 -1.66 14.23
N GLU A 156 17.21 -2.21 13.32
CA GLU A 156 16.99 -3.54 12.73
C GLU A 156 17.56 -4.63 13.65
N HIS A 157 17.01 -5.84 13.54
CA HIS A 157 17.40 -6.99 14.37
C HIS A 157 17.19 -6.76 15.88
N GLN A 158 16.18 -5.96 16.24
CA GLN A 158 15.86 -5.61 17.62
C GLN A 158 14.45 -6.07 17.99
N LYS A 159 14.37 -7.17 18.74
CA LYS A 159 13.09 -7.65 19.28
C LYS A 159 12.68 -6.76 20.46
N VAL A 160 11.52 -6.11 20.33
CA VAL A 160 10.95 -5.30 21.41
C VAL A 160 10.32 -6.20 22.46
N LYS A 161 10.61 -5.91 23.74
CA LYS A 161 9.96 -6.55 24.88
C LYS A 161 8.59 -5.88 25.15
N PRO A 162 7.62 -6.60 25.73
CA PRO A 162 6.36 -5.98 26.15
C PRO A 162 6.61 -4.72 26.97
N ILE A 163 5.81 -3.68 26.72
CA ILE A 163 5.83 -2.48 27.54
C ILE A 163 5.33 -2.92 28.92
N SER A 164 6.17 -2.74 29.93
CA SER A 164 5.74 -2.90 31.31
C SER A 164 4.91 -1.67 31.70
N ASP A 165 3.68 -1.89 32.15
CA ASP A 165 2.96 -0.85 32.86
C ASP A 165 3.77 -0.49 34.12
N SER A 166 4.18 0.77 34.20
CA SER A 166 4.84 1.36 35.37
C SER A 166 3.86 1.58 36.51
#